data_AF-A0A532TCY6-F1
#
_entry.id   AF-A0A532TCY6-F1
#
_cell.length_a   1.000
_cell.length_b   1.000
_cell.length_c   1.000
_cell.angle_alpha   90.00
_cell.angle_beta   90.00
_cell.angle_gamma   90.00
#
_symmetry.space_group_name_H-M   'P 1'
#
loop_
_entity.id
_entity.type
_entity.pdbx_description
1 polymer ?
#
loop_
_entity_poly.entity_id
_entity_poly.type
_entity_poly.pdbx_seq_one_letter_code
_entity_poly.pdbx_strand_id
1 'polypeptide(L)'
;MISDLLQTILKIAADCKVPIVLIGGLALPAYSVARTTLDIDICIYIMSQEELNRFIEALNQNEISTVQKPKIIHNLFTVFGKLGEAEIWLKPCDAFHWDEQMVGRIQKFFDNVYVLAVEDYILTKLGRSDRSSIDISDILKIIIANKDKLDWKYLRFRLKRMDLESDFKEILKGFRLDFNNNLRNISKEILDKFEN
;
A
#
# COMPACT_ATOMS: atom_id res chain seq x y z
N MET A 1 11.52 14.81 -5.56
CA MET A 1 12.67 14.73 -4.63
C MET A 1 12.24 13.83 -3.49
N ILE A 2 12.92 12.71 -3.26
CA ILE A 2 12.61 11.80 -2.14
C ILE A 2 13.07 12.50 -0.86
N SER A 3 12.24 12.55 0.19
CA SER A 3 12.62 13.21 1.44
C SER A 3 13.86 12.56 2.08
N ASP A 4 14.68 13.35 2.76
CA ASP A 4 15.90 12.85 3.43
C ASP A 4 15.57 11.80 4.50
N LEU A 5 14.42 11.96 5.17
CA LEU A 5 13.91 10.99 6.14
C LEU A 5 13.64 9.63 5.46
N LEU A 6 12.91 9.62 4.34
CA LEU A 6 12.62 8.38 3.63
C LEU A 6 13.91 7.70 3.15
N GLN A 7 14.85 8.45 2.57
CA GLN A 7 16.13 7.88 2.13
C GLN A 7 16.90 7.22 3.28
N THR A 8 16.90 7.85 4.45
CA THR A 8 17.58 7.33 5.64
C THR A 8 16.90 6.05 6.14
N ILE A 9 15.56 6.02 6.21
CA ILE A 9 14.81 4.82 6.61
C ILE A 9 15.04 3.66 5.63
N LEU A 10 15.03 3.93 4.31
CA LEU A 10 15.29 2.92 3.29
C LEU A 10 16.69 2.29 3.44
N LYS A 11 17.70 3.12 3.72
CA LYS A 11 19.07 2.65 3.96
C LYS A 11 19.15 1.76 5.20
N ILE A 12 18.55 2.20 6.31
CA ILE A 12 18.55 1.46 7.58
C ILE A 12 17.88 0.09 7.41
N ALA A 13 16.75 0.04 6.69
CA ALA A 13 16.07 -1.22 6.43
C ALA A 13 16.91 -2.17 5.57
N ALA A 14 17.59 -1.65 4.55
CA ALA A 14 18.51 -2.44 3.74
C ALA A 14 19.67 -3.02 4.58
N ASP A 15 20.27 -2.22 5.45
CA ASP A 15 21.36 -2.64 6.34
C ASP A 15 20.87 -3.70 7.36
N CYS A 16 19.63 -3.55 7.84
CA CYS A 16 18.97 -4.51 8.72
C CYS A 16 18.38 -5.73 7.99
N LYS A 17 18.46 -5.79 6.65
CA LYS A 17 17.83 -6.80 5.79
C LYS A 17 16.31 -6.95 6.02
N VAL A 18 15.65 -5.85 6.36
CA VAL A 18 14.19 -5.78 6.52
C VAL A 18 13.59 -5.35 5.18
N PRO A 19 12.72 -6.15 4.56
CA PRO A 19 12.00 -5.73 3.36
C PRO A 19 11.12 -4.52 3.66
N ILE A 20 11.29 -3.44 2.88
CA ILE A 20 10.38 -2.29 2.85
C ILE A 20 9.50 -2.37 1.63
N VAL A 21 8.21 -2.15 1.88
CA VAL A 21 7.17 -2.01 0.88
C VAL A 21 6.61 -0.59 0.99
N LEU A 22 6.70 0.21 -0.08
CA LEU A 22 5.99 1.48 -0.12
C LEU A 22 4.49 1.20 -0.17
N ILE A 23 3.74 1.94 0.64
CA ILE A 23 2.28 1.94 0.64
C ILE A 23 1.79 3.39 0.52
N GLY A 24 0.51 3.63 0.77
CA GLY A 24 -0.05 4.99 0.73
C GLY A 24 0.19 5.70 -0.60
N GLY A 25 0.25 7.04 -0.57
CA GLY A 25 0.41 7.84 -1.79
C GLY A 25 1.73 7.61 -2.54
N LEU A 26 2.79 7.19 -1.83
CA LEU A 26 4.13 7.00 -2.39
C LEU A 26 4.25 5.78 -3.32
N ALA A 27 3.37 4.79 -3.18
CA ALA A 27 3.37 3.60 -4.01
C ALA A 27 2.67 3.79 -5.37
N LEU A 28 1.79 4.79 -5.50
CA LEU A 28 0.96 5.01 -6.70
C LEU A 28 1.75 5.11 -8.02
N PRO A 29 2.94 5.75 -8.07
CA PRO A 29 3.74 5.80 -9.28
C PRO A 29 4.13 4.41 -9.82
N ALA A 30 4.29 3.40 -8.94
CA ALA A 30 4.57 2.03 -9.37
C ALA A 30 3.42 1.41 -10.17
N TYR A 31 2.20 1.93 -10.00
CA TYR A 31 1.00 1.49 -10.71
C TYR A 31 0.60 2.45 -11.82
N SER A 32 1.54 3.24 -12.36
CA SER A 32 1.30 4.21 -13.44
C SER A 32 0.29 5.31 -13.08
N VAL A 33 0.15 5.64 -11.79
CA VAL A 33 -0.70 6.73 -11.31
C VAL A 33 0.18 7.83 -10.71
N ALA A 34 0.18 9.00 -11.36
CA ALA A 34 0.89 10.16 -10.84
C ALA A 34 0.16 10.74 -9.61
N ARG A 35 0.86 10.85 -8.48
CA ARG A 35 0.37 11.47 -7.25
C ARG A 35 1.52 12.16 -6.52
N THR A 36 1.24 13.35 -6.00
CA THR A 36 2.11 14.03 -5.04
C THR A 36 1.58 13.81 -3.62
N THR A 37 2.45 13.42 -2.70
CA THR A 37 2.16 13.35 -1.27
C THR A 37 3.38 13.81 -0.48
N LEU A 38 3.15 14.37 0.70
CA LEU A 38 4.19 14.63 1.70
C LEU A 38 4.25 13.51 2.74
N ASP A 39 3.16 12.76 2.89
CA ASP A 39 3.04 11.65 3.83
C ASP A 39 3.99 10.52 3.42
N ILE A 40 4.70 9.99 4.42
CA ILE A 40 5.62 8.86 4.25
C ILE A 40 4.99 7.64 4.90
N ASP A 41 4.25 6.87 4.10
CA ASP A 41 3.68 5.59 4.52
C ASP A 41 4.54 4.46 3.96
N ILE A 42 5.17 3.70 4.86
CA ILE A 42 5.91 2.49 4.49
C ILE A 42 5.44 1.31 5.32
N CYS A 43 5.47 0.13 4.73
CA CYS A 43 5.25 -1.11 5.43
C CYS A 43 6.55 -1.91 5.50
N ILE A 44 6.86 -2.46 6.67
CA ILE A 44 7.99 -3.36 6.87
C ILE A 44 7.48 -4.78 7.07
N TYR A 45 8.25 -5.75 6.58
CA TYR A 45 8.01 -7.16 6.87
C TYR A 45 8.98 -7.65 7.95
N ILE A 46 8.48 -7.77 9.18
CA ILE A 46 9.22 -8.24 10.35
C ILE A 46 8.39 -9.33 11.04
N MET A 47 9.04 -10.40 11.52
CA MET A 47 8.36 -11.57 12.07
C MET A 47 8.52 -11.71 13.59
N SER A 48 9.40 -10.94 14.22
CA SER A 48 9.72 -11.05 15.65
C SER A 48 9.88 -9.69 16.32
N GLN A 49 9.68 -9.67 17.64
CA GLN A 49 9.91 -8.46 18.44
C GLN A 49 11.40 -8.09 18.46
N GLU A 50 12.29 -9.09 18.41
CA GLU A 50 13.74 -8.91 18.39
C GLU A 50 14.20 -8.19 17.12
N GLU A 51 13.68 -8.58 15.95
CA GLU A 51 13.90 -7.86 14.70
C GLU A 51 13.39 -6.44 14.74
N LEU A 52 12.16 -6.24 15.25
CA LEU A 52 11.58 -4.90 15.39
C LEU A 52 12.44 -4.01 16.31
N ASN A 53 12.91 -4.54 17.44
CA ASN A 53 13.78 -3.82 18.36
C ASN A 53 15.11 -3.44 17.71
N ARG A 54 15.72 -4.35 16.93
CA ARG A 54 16.95 -4.03 16.17
C ARG A 54 16.73 -2.92 15.15
N PHE A 55 15.60 -2.96 14.44
CA PHE A 55 15.25 -1.92 13.47
C PHE A 55 15.04 -0.55 14.15
N ILE A 56 14.33 -0.51 15.29
CA ILE A 56 14.12 0.71 16.08
C ILE A 56 15.43 1.26 16.63
N GLU A 57 16.32 0.39 17.12
CA GLU A 57 17.64 0.80 17.59
C GLU A 57 18.47 1.42 16.46
N ALA A 58 18.44 0.83 15.27
CA ALA A 58 19.12 1.39 14.10
C ALA A 58 18.53 2.74 13.65
N LEU A 59 17.21 2.93 13.78
CA LEU A 59 16.57 4.25 13.59
C LEU A 59 17.10 5.28 14.60
N ASN A 60 17.13 4.94 15.88
CA ASN A 60 17.60 5.84 16.95
C ASN A 60 19.07 6.27 16.73
N GLN A 61 19.93 5.35 16.30
CA GLN A 61 21.34 5.64 15.98
C GLN A 61 21.51 6.64 14.82
N ASN A 62 20.48 6.83 14.00
CA ASN A 62 20.45 7.77 12.89
C ASN A 62 19.55 8.99 13.18
N GLU A 63 19.35 9.33 14.46
CA GLU A 63 18.56 10.49 14.90
C GLU A 63 17.08 10.44 14.46
N ILE A 64 16.56 9.24 14.19
CA ILE A 64 15.14 9.00 13.91
C ILE A 64 14.54 8.34 15.14
N SER A 65 13.58 9.00 15.77
CA SER A 65 13.03 8.57 17.07
C SER A 65 11.54 8.24 16.98
N THR A 66 11.03 7.46 17.92
CA THR A 66 9.60 7.20 18.12
C THR A 66 9.24 7.47 19.57
N VAL A 67 8.12 8.14 19.81
CA VAL A 67 7.56 8.33 21.17
C VAL A 67 6.80 7.08 21.65
N GLN A 68 6.35 6.25 20.70
CA GLN A 68 5.67 5.00 20.98
C GLN A 68 6.68 3.94 21.43
N LYS A 69 6.20 2.89 22.10
CA LYS A 69 6.94 1.64 22.34
C LYS A 69 6.41 0.56 21.39
N PRO A 70 6.94 0.46 20.15
CA PRO A 70 6.35 -0.42 19.15
C PRO A 70 6.46 -1.89 19.59
N LYS A 71 5.36 -2.62 19.42
CA LYS A 71 5.30 -4.07 19.62
C LYS A 71 4.88 -4.72 18.32
N ILE A 72 5.31 -5.95 18.09
CA ILE A 72 4.97 -6.70 16.87
C ILE A 72 3.46 -6.88 16.66
N ILE A 73 2.68 -6.79 17.76
CA ILE A 73 1.21 -6.84 17.74
C ILE A 73 0.54 -5.52 17.31
N HIS A 74 1.28 -4.42 17.20
CA HIS A 74 0.74 -3.14 16.77
C HIS A 74 0.56 -3.12 15.24
N ASN A 75 -0.34 -2.28 14.75
CA ASN A 75 -0.54 -2.10 13.31
C ASN A 75 0.57 -1.26 12.69
N LEU A 76 0.95 -0.18 13.37
CA LEU A 76 1.94 0.79 12.93
C LEU A 76 2.56 1.53 14.12
N PHE A 77 3.61 2.28 13.85
CA PHE A 77 4.15 3.30 14.73
C PHE A 77 4.70 4.47 13.91
N THR A 78 4.68 5.66 14.50
CA THR A 78 5.18 6.89 13.88
C THR A 78 6.61 7.14 14.32
N VAL A 79 7.45 7.52 13.37
CA VAL A 79 8.83 7.95 13.61
C VAL A 79 9.02 9.39 13.18
N PHE A 80 9.94 10.07 13.85
CA PHE A 80 10.23 11.48 13.69
C PHE A 80 11.71 11.67 13.36
N GLY A 81 11.99 12.29 12.23
CA GLY A 81 13.30 12.82 11.90
C GLY A 81 13.36 14.34 12.13
N LYS A 82 14.45 14.97 11.67
CA LYS A 82 14.66 16.43 11.86
C LYS A 82 13.57 17.32 11.26
N LEU A 83 13.05 16.95 10.08
CA LEU A 83 12.16 17.79 9.27
C LEU A 83 10.92 17.03 8.75
N GLY A 84 10.51 15.98 9.44
CA GLY A 84 9.32 15.23 9.02
C GLY A 84 9.05 14.01 9.89
N GLU A 85 7.94 13.38 9.59
CA GLU A 85 7.48 12.16 10.21
C GLU A 85 7.19 11.10 9.15
N ALA A 86 7.19 9.83 9.57
CA ALA A 86 6.79 8.71 8.74
C ALA A 86 5.98 7.72 9.56
N GLU A 87 4.96 7.15 8.93
CA GLU A 87 4.23 6.00 9.46
C GLU A 87 4.91 4.72 9.00
N ILE A 88 5.35 3.92 9.97
CA ILE A 88 5.91 2.59 9.73
C ILE A 88 4.88 1.55 10.11
N TRP A 89 4.31 0.93 9.09
CA TRP A 89 3.29 -0.08 9.19
C TRP A 89 3.92 -1.47 9.36
N LEU A 90 3.45 -2.24 10.35
CA LEU A 90 3.83 -3.64 10.60
C LEU A 90 2.93 -4.63 9.86
N LYS A 91 1.81 -4.13 9.33
CA LYS A 91 0.90 -4.84 8.43
C LYS A 91 0.47 -3.92 7.28
N PRO A 92 0.10 -4.43 6.10
CA PRO A 92 -0.10 -3.59 4.92
C PRO A 92 -1.18 -2.49 5.05
N CYS A 93 -2.23 -2.74 5.83
CA CYS A 93 -3.24 -1.76 6.22
C CYS A 93 -3.98 -2.24 7.48
N ASP A 94 -4.90 -1.43 8.02
CA ASP A 94 -5.70 -1.73 9.21
C ASP A 94 -6.55 -3.01 9.09
N ALA A 95 -7.01 -3.34 7.89
CA ALA A 95 -7.94 -4.44 7.62
C ALA A 95 -7.34 -5.86 7.59
N PHE A 96 -6.06 -6.01 7.24
CA PHE A 96 -5.47 -7.35 7.08
C PHE A 96 -3.97 -7.40 7.40
N HIS A 97 -3.49 -8.62 7.66
CA HIS A 97 -2.08 -8.90 7.94
C HIS A 97 -1.36 -9.44 6.71
N TRP A 98 -0.03 -9.47 6.78
CA TRP A 98 0.79 -10.20 5.83
C TRP A 98 0.37 -11.67 5.76
N ASP A 99 0.40 -12.22 4.55
CA ASP A 99 0.28 -13.65 4.30
C ASP A 99 1.28 -14.07 3.22
N GLU A 100 1.57 -15.38 3.16
CA GLU A 100 2.61 -15.93 2.28
C GLU A 100 2.38 -15.60 0.80
N GLN A 101 1.13 -15.55 0.33
CA GLN A 101 0.85 -15.23 -1.07
C GLN A 101 1.16 -13.77 -1.38
N MET A 102 0.80 -12.86 -0.47
CA MET A 102 1.12 -11.44 -0.61
C MET A 102 2.63 -11.20 -0.57
N VAL A 103 3.33 -11.81 0.40
CA VAL A 103 4.79 -11.70 0.52
C VAL A 103 5.47 -12.24 -0.75
N GLY A 104 5.02 -13.36 -1.29
CA GLY A 104 5.55 -13.93 -2.54
C GLY A 104 5.24 -13.11 -3.80
N ARG A 105 4.34 -12.12 -3.71
CA ARG A 105 3.91 -11.27 -4.84
C ARG A 105 4.37 -9.82 -4.74
N ILE A 106 5.12 -9.42 -3.70
CA ILE A 106 5.72 -8.08 -3.66
C ILE A 106 6.62 -7.87 -4.87
N GLN A 107 6.61 -6.67 -5.41
CA GLN A 107 7.32 -6.33 -6.65
C GLN A 107 8.44 -5.35 -6.34
N LYS A 108 9.61 -5.59 -6.91
CA LYS A 108 10.73 -4.64 -6.83
C LYS A 108 10.35 -3.38 -7.61
N PHE A 109 10.43 -2.21 -6.97
CA PHE A 109 10.11 -0.93 -7.61
C PHE A 109 11.38 -0.19 -8.03
N PHE A 110 12.30 0.07 -7.09
CA PHE A 110 13.64 0.59 -7.36
C PHE A 110 14.60 0.17 -6.24
N ASP A 111 15.89 0.01 -6.53
CA ASP A 111 16.92 -0.40 -5.55
C ASP A 111 16.52 -1.58 -4.65
N ASN A 112 16.37 -1.40 -3.34
CA ASN A 112 15.88 -2.42 -2.40
C ASN A 112 14.46 -2.09 -1.89
N VAL A 113 13.73 -1.27 -2.63
CA VAL A 113 12.38 -0.82 -2.32
C VAL A 113 11.37 -1.63 -3.11
N TYR A 114 10.39 -2.17 -2.40
CA TYR A 114 9.33 -2.97 -2.97
C TYR A 114 8.00 -2.22 -2.93
N VAL A 115 7.03 -2.72 -3.68
CA VAL A 115 5.62 -2.34 -3.61
C VAL A 115 4.78 -3.62 -3.55
N LEU A 116 3.54 -3.49 -3.09
CA LEU A 116 2.59 -4.60 -3.15
C LEU A 116 2.30 -4.95 -4.62
N ALA A 117 1.79 -6.17 -4.85
CA ALA A 117 1.08 -6.41 -6.10
C ALA A 117 -0.07 -5.41 -6.22
N VAL A 118 -0.38 -4.97 -7.44
CA VAL A 118 -1.39 -3.93 -7.67
C VAL A 118 -2.76 -4.33 -7.10
N GLU A 119 -3.10 -5.63 -7.13
CA GLU A 119 -4.32 -6.17 -6.55
C GLU A 119 -4.34 -6.01 -5.03
N ASP A 120 -3.23 -6.32 -4.36
CA ASP A 120 -3.11 -6.21 -2.91
C ASP A 120 -3.09 -4.75 -2.45
N TYR A 121 -2.48 -3.85 -3.24
CA TYR A 121 -2.52 -2.42 -2.98
C TYR A 121 -3.95 -1.86 -3.07
N ILE A 122 -4.76 -2.28 -4.05
CA ILE A 122 -6.19 -1.90 -4.13
C ILE A 122 -6.91 -2.24 -2.83
N LEU A 123 -6.63 -3.41 -2.24
CA LEU A 123 -7.22 -3.79 -0.95
C LEU A 123 -6.79 -2.86 0.18
N THR A 124 -5.55 -2.38 0.21
CA THR A 124 -5.11 -1.44 1.26
C THR A 124 -5.89 -0.14 1.24
N LYS A 125 -6.38 0.29 0.08
CA LYS A 125 -7.24 1.47 -0.07
C LYS A 125 -8.69 1.15 0.22
N LEU A 126 -9.16 -0.02 -0.19
CA LEU A 126 -10.54 -0.44 -0.03
C LEU A 126 -10.87 -0.81 1.43
N GLY A 127 -9.96 -1.48 2.12
CA GLY A 127 -10.18 -2.00 3.48
C GLY A 127 -10.09 -0.96 4.59
N ARG A 128 -9.67 0.27 4.28
CA ARG A 128 -9.55 1.34 5.28
C ARG A 128 -10.91 1.69 5.86
N SER A 129 -10.99 1.68 7.18
CA SER A 129 -12.18 2.11 7.91
C SER A 129 -12.50 3.60 7.72
N ASP A 130 -11.48 4.42 7.44
CA ASP A 130 -11.56 5.86 7.20
C ASP A 130 -11.48 6.24 5.71
N ARG A 131 -11.78 5.29 4.81
CA ARG A 131 -11.69 5.43 3.34
C ARG A 131 -12.35 6.73 2.85
N SER A 132 -11.56 7.55 2.14
CA SER A 132 -11.97 8.84 1.61
C SER A 132 -12.34 8.77 0.11
N SER A 133 -12.88 9.87 -0.43
CA SER A 133 -13.11 10.01 -1.87
C SER A 133 -11.80 10.01 -2.68
N ILE A 134 -10.67 10.40 -2.08
CA ILE A 134 -9.35 10.32 -2.70
C ILE A 134 -8.95 8.86 -2.89
N ASP A 135 -9.19 8.01 -1.89
CA ASP A 135 -8.89 6.58 -1.98
C ASP A 135 -9.71 5.90 -3.08
N ILE A 136 -11.01 6.25 -3.20
CA ILE A 136 -11.86 5.76 -4.29
C ILE A 136 -11.33 6.23 -5.66
N SER A 137 -10.94 7.51 -5.77
CA SER A 137 -10.36 8.05 -7.00
C SER A 137 -9.07 7.32 -7.40
N ASP A 138 -8.20 7.03 -6.43
CA ASP A 138 -6.95 6.31 -6.66
C ASP A 138 -7.20 4.86 -7.08
N ILE A 139 -8.13 4.15 -6.41
CA ILE A 139 -8.56 2.79 -6.83
C ILE A 139 -8.98 2.78 -8.30
N LEU A 140 -9.84 3.72 -8.71
CA LEU A 140 -10.33 3.79 -10.08
C LEU A 140 -9.20 4.08 -11.08
N LYS A 141 -8.31 5.03 -10.78
CA LYS A 141 -7.15 5.33 -11.64
C LYS A 141 -6.24 4.13 -11.82
N ILE A 142 -5.96 3.41 -10.74
CA ILE A 142 -5.11 2.21 -10.76
C ILE A 142 -5.75 1.15 -11.65
N ILE A 143 -7.05 0.88 -11.46
CA ILE A 143 -7.77 -0.12 -12.25
C ILE A 143 -7.73 0.27 -13.74
N ILE A 144 -8.03 1.52 -14.09
CA ILE A 144 -8.02 1.99 -15.47
C ILE A 144 -6.62 1.83 -16.09
N ALA A 145 -5.58 2.26 -15.38
CA ALA A 145 -4.20 2.23 -15.86
C ALA A 145 -3.65 0.80 -16.01
N ASN A 146 -4.17 -0.16 -15.22
CA ASN A 146 -3.64 -1.53 -15.15
C ASN A 146 -4.65 -2.61 -15.57
N LYS A 147 -5.79 -2.25 -16.19
CA LYS A 147 -6.90 -3.19 -16.51
C LYS A 147 -6.49 -4.43 -17.31
N ASP A 148 -5.40 -4.35 -18.08
CA ASP A 148 -4.88 -5.44 -18.91
C ASP A 148 -3.76 -6.23 -18.22
N LYS A 149 -3.22 -5.71 -17.11
CA LYS A 149 -2.16 -6.32 -16.32
C LYS A 149 -2.67 -6.95 -15.02
N LEU A 150 -3.85 -6.52 -14.56
CA LEU A 150 -4.49 -7.04 -13.36
C LEU A 150 -4.77 -8.54 -13.46
N ASP A 151 -4.33 -9.30 -12.47
CA ASP A 151 -4.76 -10.66 -12.20
C ASP A 151 -6.14 -10.63 -11.55
N TRP A 152 -7.18 -10.52 -12.39
CA TRP A 152 -8.58 -10.43 -11.95
C TRP A 152 -9.02 -11.60 -11.08
N LYS A 153 -8.49 -12.80 -11.34
CA LYS A 153 -8.79 -13.99 -10.53
C LYS A 153 -8.20 -13.84 -9.12
N TYR A 154 -6.96 -13.38 -9.02
CA TYR A 154 -6.33 -13.10 -7.72
C TYR A 154 -7.04 -11.97 -6.99
N LEU A 155 -7.35 -10.85 -7.65
CA LEU A 155 -8.09 -9.74 -7.03
C LEU A 155 -9.44 -10.21 -6.46
N ARG A 156 -10.22 -10.99 -7.23
CA ARG A 156 -11.47 -11.59 -6.76
C ARG A 156 -11.26 -12.47 -5.53
N PHE A 157 -10.24 -13.33 -5.57
CA PHE A 157 -9.90 -14.18 -4.44
C PHE A 157 -9.61 -13.35 -3.17
N ARG A 158 -8.82 -12.29 -3.31
CA ARG A 158 -8.48 -11.40 -2.19
C ARG A 158 -9.69 -10.65 -1.64
N LEU A 159 -10.49 -10.06 -2.52
CA LEU A 159 -11.70 -9.34 -2.14
C LEU A 159 -12.67 -10.22 -1.35
N LYS A 160 -12.88 -11.47 -1.78
CA LYS A 160 -13.71 -12.45 -1.06
C LYS A 160 -13.15 -12.79 0.31
N ARG A 161 -11.84 -13.04 0.39
CA ARG A 161 -11.18 -13.39 1.66
C ARG A 161 -11.27 -12.29 2.71
N MET A 162 -11.36 -11.03 2.27
CA MET A 162 -11.44 -9.86 3.14
C MET A 162 -12.87 -9.29 3.29
N ASP A 163 -13.88 -9.95 2.71
CA ASP A 163 -15.26 -9.49 2.68
C ASP A 163 -15.46 -8.08 2.06
N LEU A 164 -14.63 -7.73 1.07
CA LEU A 164 -14.64 -6.42 0.39
C LEU A 164 -15.25 -6.49 -1.02
N GLU A 165 -15.82 -7.63 -1.42
CA GLU A 165 -16.36 -7.81 -2.77
C GLU A 165 -17.54 -6.87 -3.05
N SER A 166 -18.39 -6.62 -2.05
CA SER A 166 -19.54 -5.72 -2.21
C SER A 166 -19.09 -4.26 -2.41
N ASP A 167 -18.20 -3.77 -1.54
CA ASP A 167 -17.62 -2.43 -1.65
C ASP A 167 -16.99 -2.19 -3.03
N PHE A 168 -16.22 -3.16 -3.51
CA PHE A 168 -15.57 -3.06 -4.82
C PHE A 168 -16.60 -2.94 -5.95
N LYS A 169 -17.67 -3.76 -5.92
CA LYS A 169 -18.76 -3.68 -6.89
C LYS A 169 -19.50 -2.35 -6.85
N GLU A 170 -19.70 -1.78 -5.66
CA GLU A 170 -20.34 -0.47 -5.51
C GLU A 170 -19.50 0.65 -6.11
N ILE A 171 -18.20 0.65 -5.88
CA ILE A 171 -17.26 1.61 -6.50
C ILE A 171 -17.34 1.52 -8.04
N LEU A 172 -17.33 0.32 -8.60
CA LEU A 172 -17.43 0.14 -10.05
C LEU A 172 -18.80 0.57 -10.61
N LYS A 173 -19.89 0.34 -9.86
CA LYS A 173 -21.24 0.80 -10.25
C LYS A 173 -21.34 2.32 -10.22
N GLY A 174 -20.82 2.97 -9.18
CA GLY A 174 -20.76 4.44 -9.09
C GLY A 174 -19.99 5.03 -10.27
N PHE A 175 -18.84 4.44 -10.60
CA PHE A 175 -18.06 4.82 -11.77
C PHE A 175 -18.83 4.72 -13.11
N ARG A 176 -19.80 3.81 -13.22
CA ARG A 176 -20.65 3.68 -14.42
C ARG A 176 -21.62 4.85 -14.61
N LEU A 177 -22.05 5.48 -13.52
CA LEU A 177 -23.10 6.51 -13.53
C LEU A 177 -22.55 7.91 -13.84
N ASP A 178 -21.29 8.19 -13.50
CA ASP A 178 -20.75 9.55 -13.45
C ASP A 178 -20.11 10.09 -14.76
N PHE A 179 -20.03 9.32 -15.87
CA PHE A 179 -19.17 9.74 -17.00
C PHE A 179 -19.72 9.64 -18.44
N ASN A 180 -19.15 10.51 -19.30
CA ASN A 180 -19.30 10.66 -20.75
C ASN A 180 -19.08 9.34 -21.54
N ASN A 181 -19.59 9.25 -22.77
CA ASN A 181 -19.66 8.00 -23.58
C ASN A 181 -18.37 7.17 -23.67
N ASN A 182 -17.17 7.78 -23.72
CA ASN A 182 -15.91 7.01 -23.80
C ASN A 182 -15.55 6.24 -22.52
N LEU A 183 -15.83 6.81 -21.34
CA LEU A 183 -15.51 6.16 -20.05
C LEU A 183 -16.52 5.06 -19.71
N ARG A 184 -17.75 5.13 -20.24
CA ARG A 184 -18.75 4.05 -20.12
C ARG A 184 -18.29 2.74 -20.75
N ASN A 185 -17.54 2.79 -21.84
CA ASN A 185 -17.01 1.58 -22.47
C ASN A 185 -15.93 0.93 -21.60
N ILE A 186 -15.04 1.74 -21.00
CA ILE A 186 -13.99 1.26 -20.10
C ILE A 186 -14.58 0.65 -18.82
N SER A 187 -15.59 1.30 -18.22
CA SER A 187 -16.23 0.77 -17.02
C SER A 187 -16.93 -0.56 -17.27
N LYS A 188 -17.62 -0.69 -18.41
CA LYS A 188 -18.23 -1.95 -18.83
C LYS A 188 -17.19 -3.05 -19.02
N GLU A 189 -16.10 -2.75 -19.73
CA GLU A 189 -15.01 -3.72 -19.94
C GLU A 189 -14.40 -4.19 -18.61
N ILE A 190 -14.16 -3.28 -17.67
CA ILE A 190 -13.65 -3.59 -16.33
C ILE A 190 -14.62 -4.52 -15.59
N LEU A 191 -15.92 -4.23 -15.61
CA LEU A 191 -16.94 -5.07 -14.98
C LEU A 191 -16.99 -6.46 -15.62
N ASP A 192 -16.96 -6.55 -16.95
CA ASP A 192 -16.98 -7.82 -17.66
C ASP A 192 -15.74 -8.66 -17.31
N LYS A 193 -14.54 -8.04 -17.20
CA LYS A 193 -13.32 -8.72 -16.72
C LYS A 193 -13.40 -9.13 -15.25
N PHE A 194 -14.10 -8.34 -14.43
CA PHE A 194 -14.28 -8.66 -13.02
C PHE A 194 -15.31 -9.77 -12.80
N GLU A 195 -16.32 -9.92 -13.65
CA GLU A 195 -17.35 -10.95 -13.51
C GLU A 195 -16.92 -12.33 -14.07
N ASN A 196 -16.07 -12.34 -15.10
CA ASN A 196 -15.56 -13.55 -15.75
C ASN A 196 -14.17 -13.96 -15.21
#